data_AF-A0A928PD29-F1
#
_entry.id   AF-A0A928PD29-F1
#
_cell.length_a   1.000
_cell.length_b   1.000
_cell.length_c   1.000
_cell.angle_alpha   90.00
_cell.angle_beta   90.00
_cell.angle_gamma   90.00
#
_symmetry.space_group_name_H-M   'P 1'
#
loop_
_entity.id
_entity.type
_entity.pdbx_description
1 polymer ?
#
loop_
_entity_poly.entity_id
_entity_poly.type
_entity_poly.pdbx_seq_one_letter_code
_entity_poly.pdbx_strand_id
1 'polypeptide(L)'
;MKIGISDNIIRHYLENVYFINGHSYAGKSTMVKLLAERYGMICCGENYHDAFPREKLSRWKQPGLCYFDTMSGWQEWLGMPPEEHRLWIEEVTRECVEIEILELVRLAASGKKVIVDTNIPPEVLREISSYHRVAILLCDPPDICASRFFDRDDPDKQFMLEQIRLCPDPEAALANFNAWAFCPKPGENDWTYTGFFTYTRSDFEHDTREEMLSALAKHFELEA
;
A
#
# COMPACT_ATOMS: atom_id res chain seq x y z
N MET A 1 5.25 11.14 -23.81
CA MET A 1 6.40 11.74 -23.11
C MET A 1 6.12 11.69 -21.61
N LYS A 2 6.95 11.01 -20.82
CA LYS A 2 6.92 11.11 -19.36
C LYS A 2 7.84 12.26 -18.93
N ILE A 3 7.41 13.05 -17.96
CA ILE A 3 8.24 14.11 -17.38
C ILE A 3 9.06 13.48 -16.27
N GLY A 4 10.39 13.46 -16.40
CA GLY A 4 11.29 13.03 -15.33
C GLY A 4 11.55 14.19 -14.37
N ILE A 5 11.43 13.93 -13.06
CA ILE A 5 11.78 14.88 -12.00
C ILE A 5 12.92 14.26 -11.19
N SER A 6 13.98 15.02 -10.91
CA SER A 6 15.12 14.53 -10.13
C SER A 6 14.73 14.23 -8.68
N ASP A 7 15.24 13.13 -8.15
CA ASP A 7 14.96 12.62 -6.80
C ASP A 7 15.18 13.66 -5.70
N ASN A 8 16.26 14.43 -5.76
CA ASN A 8 16.64 15.42 -4.77
C ASN A 8 15.63 16.58 -4.69
N ILE A 9 14.95 16.89 -5.80
CA ILE A 9 13.90 17.91 -5.84
C ILE A 9 12.67 17.36 -5.13
N ILE A 10 12.25 16.13 -5.47
CA ILE A 10 11.11 15.47 -4.83
C ILE A 10 11.35 15.36 -3.31
N ARG A 11 12.54 14.89 -2.93
CA ARG A 11 12.96 14.73 -1.53
C ARG A 11 12.88 16.04 -0.74
N HIS A 12 13.28 17.17 -1.34
CA HIS A 12 13.14 18.47 -0.69
C HIS A 12 11.68 18.81 -0.39
N TYR A 13 10.77 18.58 -1.35
CA TYR A 13 9.34 18.87 -1.15
C TYR A 13 8.62 17.87 -0.25
N LEU A 14 9.22 16.72 0.06
CA LEU A 14 8.64 15.69 0.92
C LEU A 14 9.32 15.60 2.30
N GLU A 15 10.10 16.60 2.72
CA GLU A 15 10.87 16.57 3.97
C GLU A 15 10.03 16.41 5.25
N ASN A 16 8.76 16.85 5.19
CA ASN A 16 7.74 16.75 6.23
C ASN A 16 6.78 15.56 6.04
N VAL A 17 7.07 14.65 5.11
CA VAL A 17 6.26 13.46 4.84
C VAL A 17 6.91 12.22 5.46
N TYR A 18 6.09 11.42 6.11
CA TYR A 18 6.45 10.20 6.82
C TYR A 18 5.70 9.04 6.20
N PHE A 19 6.40 7.93 5.95
CA PHE A 19 5.89 6.80 5.20
C PHE A 19 5.86 5.55 6.07
N ILE A 20 4.73 4.86 6.03
CA ILE A 20 4.57 3.51 6.53
C ILE A 20 4.26 2.61 5.32
N ASN A 21 5.07 1.59 5.12
CA ASN A 21 4.88 0.54 4.12
C ASN A 21 5.07 -0.84 4.81
N GLY A 22 5.00 -1.94 4.06
CA GLY A 22 5.22 -3.30 4.53
C GLY A 22 4.00 -4.21 4.34
N HIS A 23 3.99 -5.35 5.02
CA HIS A 23 3.02 -6.42 4.78
C HIS A 23 1.56 -5.97 4.96
N SER A 24 0.67 -6.59 4.19
CA SER A 24 -0.75 -6.58 4.51
C SER A 24 -0.97 -7.16 5.91
N TYR A 25 -1.96 -6.64 6.63
CA TYR A 25 -2.27 -7.05 8.02
C TYR A 25 -1.26 -6.60 9.11
N ALA A 26 -0.16 -5.95 8.75
CA ALA A 26 0.86 -5.47 9.72
C ALA A 26 0.41 -4.28 10.58
N GLY A 27 -0.77 -3.70 10.30
CA GLY A 27 -1.33 -2.60 11.08
C GLY A 27 -1.02 -1.20 10.54
N LYS A 28 -0.56 -1.08 9.29
CA LYS A 28 -0.20 0.20 8.64
C LYS A 28 -1.28 1.27 8.78
N SER A 29 -2.49 1.02 8.28
CA SER A 29 -3.58 2.00 8.29
C SER A 29 -3.99 2.39 9.71
N THR A 30 -3.85 1.48 10.68
CA THR A 30 -4.08 1.76 12.10
C THR A 30 -3.02 2.71 12.64
N MET A 31 -1.74 2.45 12.38
CA MET A 31 -0.63 3.28 12.87
C MET A 31 -0.63 4.67 12.25
N VAL A 32 -0.93 4.79 10.96
CA VAL A 32 -1.05 6.09 10.28
C VAL A 32 -2.12 6.96 10.92
N LYS A 33 -3.30 6.39 11.23
CA LYS A 33 -4.38 7.10 11.93
C LYS A 33 -3.98 7.53 13.34
N LEU A 34 -3.40 6.62 14.13
CA LEU A 34 -3.00 6.91 15.50
C LEU A 34 -1.87 7.95 15.59
N LEU A 35 -0.87 7.88 14.70
CA LEU A 35 0.20 8.87 14.61
C LEU A 35 -0.36 10.24 14.21
N ALA A 36 -1.25 10.27 13.23
CA ALA A 36 -1.88 11.52 12.79
C ALA A 36 -2.67 12.20 13.92
N GLU A 37 -3.47 11.43 14.64
CA GLU A 37 -4.24 11.92 15.79
C GLU A 37 -3.32 12.41 16.92
N ARG A 38 -2.32 11.60 17.30
CA ARG A 38 -1.44 11.92 18.44
C ARG A 38 -0.54 13.12 18.18
N TYR A 39 -0.03 13.27 16.96
CA TYR A 39 0.97 14.28 16.62
C TYR A 39 0.43 15.39 15.71
N GLY A 40 -0.89 15.45 15.49
CA GLY A 40 -1.54 16.50 14.70
C GLY A 40 -1.12 16.54 13.23
N MET A 41 -0.85 15.37 12.64
CA MET A 41 -0.36 15.22 11.26
C MET A 41 -1.55 15.09 10.28
N ILE A 42 -1.29 15.35 9.00
CA ILE A 42 -2.24 15.02 7.92
C ILE A 42 -2.18 13.50 7.70
N CYS A 43 -3.32 12.83 7.84
CA CYS A 43 -3.47 11.39 7.61
C CYS A 43 -3.74 11.10 6.13
N CYS A 44 -2.85 10.36 5.46
CA CYS A 44 -3.09 9.79 4.13
C CYS A 44 -3.20 8.26 4.27
N GLY A 45 -4.41 7.73 4.16
CA GLY A 45 -4.66 6.29 4.27
C GLY A 45 -4.24 5.52 3.01
N GLU A 46 -4.48 4.21 3.03
CA GLU A 46 -4.29 3.33 1.87
C GLU A 46 -5.07 3.87 0.66
N ASN A 47 -4.52 3.68 -0.54
CA ASN A 47 -5.09 4.14 -1.81
C ASN A 47 -5.33 5.66 -1.87
N TYR A 48 -4.49 6.46 -1.23
CA TYR A 48 -4.58 7.93 -1.32
C TYR A 48 -4.49 8.47 -2.77
N HIS A 49 -3.95 7.69 -3.71
CA HIS A 49 -4.01 8.03 -5.14
C HIS A 49 -5.44 8.23 -5.67
N ASP A 50 -6.47 7.67 -5.02
CA ASP A 50 -7.88 7.90 -5.35
C ASP A 50 -8.33 9.36 -5.12
N ALA A 51 -7.51 10.18 -4.46
CA ALA A 51 -7.71 11.62 -4.40
C ALA A 51 -7.60 12.27 -5.80
N PHE A 52 -6.89 11.63 -6.73
CA PHE A 52 -6.80 12.09 -8.10
C PHE A 52 -8.12 11.80 -8.85
N PRO A 53 -8.72 12.79 -9.56
CA PRO A 53 -10.02 12.58 -10.17
C PRO A 53 -9.98 11.49 -11.26
N ARG A 54 -10.79 10.43 -11.09
CA ARG A 54 -10.82 9.26 -11.97
C ARG A 54 -11.08 9.64 -13.43
N GLU A 55 -11.91 10.65 -13.70
CA GLU A 55 -12.23 11.12 -15.05
C GLU A 55 -11.06 11.82 -15.77
N LYS A 56 -9.96 12.09 -15.06
CA LYS A 56 -8.72 12.64 -15.63
C LYS A 56 -7.72 11.55 -16.01
N LEU A 57 -7.92 10.31 -15.54
CA LEU A 57 -7.13 9.17 -15.98
C LEU A 57 -7.40 8.89 -17.46
N SER A 58 -6.39 8.35 -18.14
CA SER A 58 -6.53 7.93 -19.52
C SER A 58 -6.04 6.50 -19.65
N ARG A 59 -6.88 5.59 -20.16
CA ARG A 59 -6.48 4.20 -20.44
C ARG A 59 -5.26 4.06 -21.36
N TRP A 60 -4.90 5.12 -22.09
CA TRP A 60 -3.71 5.16 -22.95
C TRP A 60 -2.43 5.58 -22.22
N LYS A 61 -2.56 6.17 -21.04
CA LYS A 61 -1.44 6.65 -20.21
C LYS A 61 -1.33 5.89 -18.88
N GLN A 62 -2.47 5.50 -18.32
CA GLN A 62 -2.66 4.73 -17.09
C GLN A 62 -3.54 3.48 -17.36
N PRO A 63 -3.12 2.57 -18.27
CA PRO A 63 -3.88 1.36 -18.56
C PRO A 63 -4.16 0.50 -17.32
N GLY A 64 -3.22 0.40 -16.38
CA GLY A 64 -3.38 -0.41 -15.16
C GLY A 64 -4.52 0.09 -14.29
N LEU A 65 -4.52 1.38 -13.95
CA LEU A 65 -5.57 2.03 -13.16
C LEU A 65 -6.94 2.08 -13.88
N CYS A 66 -6.92 2.14 -15.21
CA CYS A 66 -8.14 2.14 -16.02
C CYS A 66 -8.66 0.73 -16.35
N TYR A 67 -8.00 -0.34 -15.88
CA TYR A 67 -8.33 -1.72 -16.26
C TYR A 67 -9.81 -2.05 -15.98
N PHE A 68 -10.30 -1.71 -14.79
CA PHE A 68 -11.69 -1.92 -14.38
C PHE A 68 -12.71 -1.14 -15.21
N ASP A 69 -12.29 -0.08 -15.93
CA ASP A 69 -13.15 0.66 -16.86
C ASP A 69 -13.23 -0.01 -18.25
N THR A 70 -12.36 -0.98 -18.51
CA THR A 70 -12.19 -1.62 -19.82
C THR A 70 -12.43 -3.12 -19.84
N MET A 71 -12.35 -3.79 -18.69
CA MET A 71 -12.61 -5.23 -18.57
C MET A 71 -14.07 -5.56 -18.94
N SER A 72 -14.28 -6.76 -19.48
CA SER A 72 -15.62 -7.25 -19.84
C SER A 72 -16.46 -7.71 -18.63
N GLY A 73 -15.84 -7.91 -17.47
CA GLY A 73 -16.53 -8.19 -16.20
C GLY A 73 -15.62 -8.85 -15.16
N TRP A 74 -16.15 -9.08 -13.96
CA TRP A 74 -15.39 -9.66 -12.84
C TRP A 74 -14.83 -11.05 -13.12
N GLN A 75 -15.48 -11.85 -13.96
CA GLN A 75 -14.99 -13.17 -14.35
C GLN A 75 -13.68 -13.10 -15.14
N GLU A 76 -13.48 -12.05 -15.95
CA GLU A 76 -12.22 -11.83 -16.66
C GLU A 76 -11.07 -11.59 -15.67
N TRP A 77 -11.30 -10.73 -14.68
CA TRP A 77 -10.30 -10.42 -13.67
C TRP A 77 -10.05 -11.59 -12.71
N LEU A 78 -11.09 -12.27 -12.23
CA LEU A 78 -10.97 -13.45 -11.37
C LEU A 78 -10.34 -14.65 -12.07
N GLY A 79 -10.50 -14.75 -13.39
CA GLY A 79 -9.89 -15.77 -14.23
C GLY A 79 -8.48 -15.42 -14.73
N MET A 80 -7.99 -14.21 -14.45
CA MET A 80 -6.66 -13.76 -14.88
C MET A 80 -5.58 -14.68 -14.31
N PRO A 81 -4.67 -15.23 -15.13
CA PRO A 81 -3.58 -16.06 -14.65
C PRO A 81 -2.70 -15.31 -13.63
N PRO A 82 -2.14 -15.98 -12.61
CA PRO A 82 -1.37 -15.30 -11.56
C PRO A 82 -0.19 -14.47 -12.06
N GLU A 83 0.49 -14.90 -13.11
CA GLU A 83 1.59 -14.15 -13.73
C GLU A 83 1.11 -12.85 -14.39
N GLU A 84 -0.01 -12.89 -15.10
CA GLU A 84 -0.60 -11.71 -15.74
C GLU A 84 -1.13 -10.74 -14.67
N HIS A 85 -1.75 -11.26 -13.62
CA HIS A 85 -2.21 -10.46 -12.48
C HIS A 85 -1.04 -9.77 -11.77
N ARG A 86 0.11 -10.44 -11.64
CA ARG A 86 1.33 -9.83 -11.09
C ARG A 86 1.83 -8.67 -11.95
N LEU A 87 1.90 -8.87 -13.27
CA LEU A 87 2.32 -7.82 -14.21
C LEU A 87 1.37 -6.62 -14.15
N TRP A 88 0.07 -6.87 -14.06
CA TRP A 88 -0.93 -5.82 -13.88
C TRP A 88 -0.75 -5.06 -12.56
N ILE A 89 -0.53 -5.75 -11.43
CA ILE A 89 -0.24 -5.10 -10.13
C ILE A 89 1.00 -4.21 -10.22
N GLU A 90 2.07 -4.69 -10.87
CA GLU A 90 3.30 -3.91 -11.05
C GLU A 90 3.07 -2.66 -11.90
N GLU A 91 2.22 -2.75 -12.93
CA GLU A 91 1.80 -1.60 -13.71
C GLU A 91 0.99 -0.61 -12.90
N VAL A 92 -0.04 -1.08 -12.19
CA VAL A 92 -0.87 -0.26 -11.29
C VAL A 92 0.00 0.45 -10.26
N THR A 93 0.92 -0.28 -9.62
CA THR A 93 1.81 0.28 -8.59
C THR A 93 2.65 1.42 -9.16
N ARG A 94 3.24 1.25 -10.36
CA ARG A 94 3.99 2.33 -11.02
C ARG A 94 3.14 3.55 -11.34
N GLU A 95 1.89 3.35 -11.75
CA GLU A 95 0.96 4.44 -12.05
C GLU A 95 0.51 5.17 -10.77
N CYS A 96 0.23 4.42 -9.70
CA CYS A 96 -0.07 4.97 -8.37
C CYS A 96 1.07 5.81 -7.83
N VAL A 97 2.33 5.35 -7.95
CA VAL A 97 3.52 6.10 -7.47
C VAL A 97 3.57 7.51 -8.05
N GLU A 98 3.29 7.68 -9.35
CA GLU A 98 3.28 9.01 -10.00
C GLU A 98 2.23 9.93 -9.37
N ILE A 99 1.03 9.41 -9.10
CA ILE A 99 -0.08 10.16 -8.50
C ILE A 99 0.20 10.47 -7.03
N GLU A 100 0.60 9.46 -6.25
CA GLU A 100 0.88 9.59 -4.82
C GLU A 100 1.94 10.66 -4.57
N ILE A 101 3.06 10.63 -5.30
CA ILE A 101 4.11 11.64 -5.14
C ILE A 101 3.58 13.05 -5.39
N LEU A 102 2.80 13.27 -6.45
CA LEU A 102 2.28 14.60 -6.79
C LEU A 102 1.27 15.11 -5.75
N GLU A 103 0.36 14.26 -5.29
CA GLU A 103 -0.59 14.62 -4.25
C GLU A 103 0.11 14.88 -2.90
N LEU A 104 1.14 14.11 -2.57
CA LEU A 104 1.95 14.34 -1.38
C LEU A 104 2.72 15.67 -1.46
N VAL A 105 3.30 16.03 -2.61
CA VAL A 105 3.92 17.35 -2.81
C VAL A 105 2.90 18.46 -2.56
N ARG A 106 1.67 18.32 -3.08
CA ARG A 106 0.58 19.28 -2.87
C ARG A 106 0.21 19.43 -1.39
N LEU A 107 0.13 18.33 -0.65
CA LEU A 107 -0.19 18.34 0.79
C LEU A 107 0.97 18.88 1.64
N ALA A 108 2.19 18.45 1.34
CA ALA A 108 3.41 18.84 2.02
C ALA A 108 3.65 20.36 1.96
N ALA A 109 3.22 21.01 0.87
CA ALA A 109 3.28 22.46 0.71
C ALA A 109 2.54 23.26 1.79
N SER A 110 1.63 22.63 2.55
CA SER A 110 1.00 23.26 3.73
C SER A 110 1.96 23.47 4.92
N GLY A 111 3.14 22.85 4.89
CA GLY A 111 4.12 22.85 5.98
C GLY A 111 3.77 21.95 7.17
N LYS A 112 2.56 21.36 7.21
CA LYS A 112 2.19 20.37 8.23
C LYS A 112 2.87 19.04 7.95
N LYS A 113 3.19 18.29 9.01
CA LYS A 113 3.66 16.91 8.86
C LYS A 113 2.57 16.04 8.23
N VAL A 114 2.95 15.12 7.35
CA VAL A 114 2.04 14.17 6.69
C VAL A 114 2.48 12.76 7.02
N ILE A 115 1.57 11.87 7.38
CA ILE A 115 1.84 10.44 7.59
C ILE A 115 1.02 9.63 6.59
N VAL A 116 1.68 8.68 5.92
CA VAL A 116 1.15 8.01 4.73
C VAL A 116 1.21 6.50 4.90
N ASP A 117 0.08 5.83 4.64
CA ASP A 117 0.01 4.39 4.38
C ASP A 117 0.20 4.18 2.88
N THR A 118 1.36 3.66 2.45
CA THR A 118 1.75 3.64 1.04
C THR A 118 2.18 2.26 0.59
N ASN A 119 1.98 2.01 -0.72
CA ASN A 119 2.54 0.88 -1.44
C ASN A 119 3.68 1.31 -2.40
N ILE A 120 4.22 2.54 -2.27
CA ILE A 120 5.38 3.01 -3.05
C ILE A 120 6.57 2.06 -2.79
N PRO A 121 7.20 1.48 -3.82
CA PRO A 121 8.28 0.53 -3.63
C PRO A 121 9.47 1.10 -2.82
N PRO A 122 10.14 0.30 -1.96
CA PRO A 122 11.27 0.75 -1.14
C PRO A 122 12.41 1.42 -1.91
N GLU A 123 12.68 0.98 -3.14
CA GLU A 123 13.66 1.58 -4.02
C GLU A 123 13.34 3.04 -4.35
N VAL A 124 12.08 3.35 -4.61
CA VAL A 124 11.63 4.72 -4.83
C VAL A 124 11.70 5.51 -3.52
N LEU A 125 11.26 4.92 -2.41
CA LEU A 125 11.34 5.56 -1.08
C LEU A 125 12.77 5.93 -0.69
N ARG A 126 13.79 5.15 -1.09
CA ARG A 126 15.21 5.48 -0.84
C ARG A 126 15.67 6.73 -1.57
N GLU A 127 15.14 6.96 -2.77
CA GLU A 127 15.46 8.13 -3.58
C GLU A 127 14.78 9.40 -3.00
N ILE A 128 13.50 9.28 -2.63
CA ILE A 128 12.66 10.44 -2.27
C ILE A 128 12.55 10.73 -0.77
N SER A 129 13.08 9.87 0.10
CA SER A 129 12.93 10.00 1.56
C SER A 129 14.20 9.65 2.32
N SER A 130 14.14 9.69 3.66
CA SER A 130 15.25 9.42 4.56
C SER A 130 14.90 8.33 5.57
N TYR A 131 15.93 7.79 6.24
CA TYR A 131 15.77 6.68 7.20
C TYR A 131 14.71 6.97 8.28
N HIS A 132 14.78 8.13 8.95
CA HIS A 132 13.83 8.57 9.99
C HIS A 132 12.48 9.07 9.45
N ARG A 133 12.19 8.84 8.17
CA ARG A 133 10.92 9.19 7.53
C ARG A 133 10.22 7.98 6.91
N VAL A 134 10.82 6.79 6.98
CA VAL A 134 10.23 5.55 6.43
C VAL A 134 10.30 4.44 7.48
N ALA A 135 9.18 3.76 7.69
CA ALA A 135 9.09 2.54 8.48
C ALA A 135 8.42 1.43 7.68
N ILE A 136 8.95 0.22 7.79
CA ILE A 136 8.39 -0.99 7.19
C ILE A 136 7.78 -1.86 8.28
N LEU A 137 6.48 -2.09 8.23
CA LEU A 137 5.76 -2.96 9.17
C LEU A 137 5.66 -4.38 8.59
N LEU A 138 6.12 -5.35 9.35
CA LEU A 138 6.16 -6.75 8.96
C LEU A 138 5.23 -7.59 9.84
N CYS A 139 4.87 -8.76 9.33
CA CYS A 139 4.11 -9.79 10.05
C CYS A 139 4.99 -11.02 10.25
N ASP A 140 4.86 -11.66 11.41
CA ASP A 140 5.39 -13.00 11.67
C ASP A 140 4.25 -13.89 12.22
N PRO A 141 3.73 -14.86 11.43
CA PRO A 141 4.23 -15.27 10.12
C PRO A 141 3.82 -14.29 8.99
N PRO A 142 4.61 -14.19 7.91
CA PRO A 142 4.38 -13.22 6.84
C PRO A 142 3.12 -13.49 6.01
N ASP A 143 2.65 -14.73 5.97
CA ASP A 143 1.46 -15.20 5.25
C ASP A 143 0.17 -15.14 6.10
N ILE A 144 0.19 -14.52 7.27
CA ILE A 144 -1.01 -14.39 8.12
C ILE A 144 -2.18 -13.73 7.39
N CYS A 145 -1.90 -12.84 6.44
CA CYS A 145 -2.92 -12.25 5.59
C CYS A 145 -3.69 -13.31 4.79
N ALA A 146 -3.01 -14.33 4.26
CA ALA A 146 -3.62 -15.40 3.48
C ALA A 146 -4.60 -16.24 4.31
N SER A 147 -4.24 -16.51 5.56
CA SER A 147 -5.09 -17.31 6.47
C SER A 147 -6.28 -16.52 7.02
N ARG A 148 -6.16 -15.20 7.19
CA ARG A 148 -7.19 -14.36 7.82
C ARG A 148 -7.87 -13.36 6.88
N PHE A 149 -7.63 -13.43 5.57
CA PHE A 149 -8.15 -12.44 4.61
C PHE A 149 -9.68 -12.33 4.69
N PHE A 150 -10.37 -13.46 4.57
CA PHE A 150 -11.84 -13.54 4.57
C PHE A 150 -12.47 -13.62 5.97
N ASP A 151 -11.68 -13.64 7.04
CA ASP A 151 -12.19 -13.69 8.42
C ASP A 151 -12.83 -12.36 8.87
N ARG A 152 -12.70 -11.32 8.05
CA ARG A 152 -13.22 -9.98 8.34
C ARG A 152 -14.48 -9.70 7.54
N ASP A 153 -15.50 -9.18 8.21
CA ASP A 153 -16.76 -8.70 7.62
C ASP A 153 -16.60 -7.38 6.83
N ASP A 154 -15.44 -7.14 6.22
CA ASP A 154 -15.22 -5.94 5.41
C ASP A 154 -16.11 -6.01 4.14
N PRO A 155 -16.93 -5.00 3.81
CA PRO A 155 -17.87 -5.04 2.69
C PRO A 155 -17.24 -5.40 1.34
N ASP A 156 -16.03 -4.91 1.08
CA ASP A 156 -15.31 -5.18 -0.17
C ASP A 156 -14.95 -6.66 -0.29
N LYS A 157 -14.61 -7.33 0.81
CA LYS A 157 -14.29 -8.76 0.81
C LYS A 157 -15.53 -9.62 0.60
N GLN A 158 -16.66 -9.22 1.17
CA GLN A 158 -17.94 -9.88 0.94
C GLN A 158 -18.38 -9.73 -0.51
N PHE A 159 -18.21 -8.54 -1.08
CA PHE A 159 -18.44 -8.30 -2.51
C PHE A 159 -17.54 -9.20 -3.38
N MET A 160 -16.24 -9.31 -3.05
CA MET A 160 -15.33 -10.19 -3.79
C MET A 160 -15.76 -11.66 -3.71
N LEU A 161 -16.16 -12.14 -2.53
CA LEU A 161 -16.71 -13.50 -2.36
C LEU A 161 -17.98 -13.71 -3.18
N GLU A 162 -18.84 -12.71 -3.27
CA GLU A 162 -20.03 -12.76 -4.11
C GLU A 162 -19.66 -12.89 -5.59
N GLN A 163 -18.70 -12.10 -6.09
CA GLN A 163 -18.23 -12.21 -7.48
C GLN A 163 -17.61 -13.59 -7.77
N ILE A 164 -16.84 -14.15 -6.85
CA ILE A 164 -16.28 -15.50 -6.96
C ILE A 164 -17.39 -16.55 -7.08
N ARG A 165 -18.47 -16.43 -6.30
CA ARG A 165 -19.63 -17.34 -6.34
C ARG A 165 -20.41 -17.26 -7.65
N LEU A 166 -20.33 -16.12 -8.37
CA LEU A 166 -20.98 -15.92 -9.67
C LEU A 166 -20.16 -16.48 -10.85
N CYS A 167 -18.94 -16.96 -10.61
CA CYS A 167 -18.14 -17.63 -11.64
C CYS A 167 -18.73 -19.00 -12.01
N PRO A 168 -18.52 -19.49 -13.25
CA PRO A 168 -18.97 -20.82 -13.66
C PRO A 168 -18.39 -21.96 -12.81
N ASP A 169 -17.14 -21.77 -12.35
CA ASP A 169 -16.45 -22.66 -11.40
C ASP A 169 -15.92 -21.81 -10.22
N PRO A 170 -16.72 -21.65 -9.14
CA PRO A 170 -16.33 -20.86 -7.98
C PRO A 170 -15.12 -21.41 -7.22
N GLU A 171 -14.92 -22.74 -7.21
CA GLU A 171 -13.80 -23.37 -6.53
C GLU A 171 -12.49 -23.04 -7.26
N ALA A 172 -12.48 -23.17 -8.59
CA ALA A 172 -11.34 -22.78 -9.41
C ALA A 172 -11.06 -21.27 -9.34
N ALA A 173 -12.10 -20.43 -9.36
CA ALA A 173 -11.95 -18.98 -9.24
C ALA A 173 -11.35 -18.57 -7.88
N LEU A 174 -11.80 -19.20 -6.79
CA LEU A 174 -11.23 -18.97 -5.45
C LEU A 174 -9.77 -19.44 -5.36
N ALA A 175 -9.48 -20.62 -5.91
CA ALA A 175 -8.11 -21.13 -5.95
C ALA A 175 -7.18 -20.19 -6.73
N ASN A 176 -7.64 -19.68 -7.87
CA ASN A 176 -6.89 -18.71 -8.67
C ASN A 176 -6.71 -17.38 -7.92
N PHE A 177 -7.78 -16.84 -7.32
CA PHE A 177 -7.72 -15.63 -6.48
C PHE A 177 -6.66 -15.77 -5.39
N ASN A 178 -6.72 -16.86 -4.62
CA ASN A 178 -5.74 -17.11 -3.56
C ASN A 178 -4.32 -17.26 -4.12
N ALA A 179 -4.17 -17.86 -5.30
CA ALA A 179 -2.88 -18.10 -5.93
C ALA A 179 -2.17 -16.80 -6.36
N TRP A 180 -2.87 -15.69 -6.64
CA TRP A 180 -2.20 -14.41 -6.90
C TRP A 180 -2.32 -13.41 -5.75
N ALA A 181 -3.37 -13.45 -4.93
CA ALA A 181 -3.56 -12.55 -3.80
C ALA A 181 -2.54 -12.81 -2.68
N PHE A 182 -2.10 -14.07 -2.56
CA PHE A 182 -1.19 -14.53 -1.52
C PHE A 182 0.09 -15.16 -2.07
N CYS A 183 0.31 -15.13 -3.40
CA CYS A 183 1.64 -15.42 -3.91
C CYS A 183 2.54 -14.22 -3.58
N PRO A 184 3.52 -14.38 -2.69
CA PRO A 184 4.42 -13.30 -2.39
C PRO A 184 5.22 -12.98 -3.65
N LYS A 185 5.38 -11.70 -3.99
CA LYS A 185 6.34 -11.36 -5.04
C LYS A 185 7.71 -11.93 -4.65
N PRO A 186 8.50 -12.45 -5.59
CA PRO A 186 9.87 -12.83 -5.30
C PRO A 186 10.61 -11.65 -4.66
N GLY A 187 10.99 -11.76 -3.39
CA GLY A 187 11.64 -10.68 -2.61
C GLY A 187 10.74 -9.90 -1.65
N GLU A 188 9.41 -10.04 -1.69
CA GLU A 188 8.50 -9.41 -0.71
C GLU A 188 8.43 -10.16 0.64
N ASN A 189 9.03 -11.34 0.76
CA ASN A 189 9.11 -12.06 2.05
C ASN A 189 10.30 -11.62 2.90
N ASP A 190 11.23 -10.87 2.33
CA ASP A 190 12.46 -10.45 3.01
C ASP A 190 12.62 -8.94 2.82
N TRP A 191 12.07 -8.14 3.72
CA TRP A 191 12.26 -6.67 3.67
C TRP A 191 13.56 -6.22 4.33
N THR A 192 14.44 -7.15 4.73
CA THR A 192 15.68 -6.80 5.42
C THR A 192 16.68 -6.07 4.51
N TYR A 193 16.56 -6.24 3.19
CA TYR A 193 17.39 -5.51 2.21
C TYR A 193 17.01 -4.04 2.04
N THR A 194 15.87 -3.60 2.59
CA THR A 194 15.33 -2.26 2.27
C THR A 194 16.18 -1.12 2.80
N GLY A 195 16.93 -1.37 3.89
CA GLY A 195 17.75 -0.37 4.57
C GLY A 195 16.95 0.61 5.44
N PHE A 196 15.66 0.37 5.62
CA PHE A 196 14.78 1.17 6.48
C PHE A 196 14.55 0.50 7.83
N PHE A 197 14.02 1.27 8.78
CA PHE A 197 13.56 0.72 10.05
C PHE A 197 12.42 -0.26 9.82
N THR A 198 12.50 -1.42 10.47
CA THR A 198 11.49 -2.46 10.42
C THR A 198 10.88 -2.69 11.80
N TYR A 199 9.57 -2.85 11.88
CA TYR A 199 8.88 -3.34 13.08
C TYR A 199 8.07 -4.58 12.72
N THR A 200 8.35 -5.70 13.39
CA THR A 200 7.66 -6.98 13.13
C THR A 200 6.59 -7.22 14.18
N ARG A 201 5.35 -7.37 13.72
CA ARG A 201 4.22 -7.79 14.54
C ARG A 201 4.12 -9.32 14.52
N SER A 202 4.26 -9.93 15.69
CA SER A 202 4.06 -11.37 15.91
C SER A 202 2.88 -11.69 16.83
N ASP A 203 2.44 -10.73 17.64
CA ASP A 203 1.25 -10.89 18.49
C ASP A 203 0.00 -10.32 17.80
N PHE A 204 -0.93 -11.22 17.50
CA PHE A 204 -2.22 -10.92 16.87
C PHE A 204 -3.40 -11.12 17.82
N GLU A 205 -3.15 -11.61 19.03
CA GLU A 205 -4.17 -11.95 20.02
C GLU A 205 -4.30 -10.86 21.10
N HIS A 206 -3.21 -10.13 21.39
CA HIS A 206 -3.20 -9.01 22.31
C HIS A 206 -3.14 -7.65 21.60
N ASP A 207 -3.60 -6.61 22.29
CA ASP A 207 -3.53 -5.23 21.80
C ASP A 207 -2.13 -4.63 22.01
N THR A 208 -1.31 -4.64 20.97
CA THR A 208 0.06 -4.09 20.95
C THR A 208 0.15 -2.72 20.28
N ARG A 209 -0.99 -2.04 20.05
CA ARG A 209 -1.04 -0.78 19.29
C ARG A 209 -0.19 0.33 19.91
N GLU A 210 -0.21 0.46 21.22
CA GLU A 210 0.55 1.51 21.92
C GLU A 210 2.07 1.27 21.84
N GLU A 211 2.50 0.03 21.95
CA GLU A 211 3.92 -0.36 21.85
C GLU A 211 4.47 -0.06 20.46
N MET A 212 3.72 -0.46 19.42
CA MET A 212 4.07 -0.18 18.01
C MET A 212 4.09 1.33 17.74
N LEU A 213 3.08 2.05 18.24
CA LEU A 213 2.96 3.49 18.08
C LEU A 213 4.15 4.25 18.72
N SER A 214 4.56 3.85 19.93
CA SER A 214 5.73 4.43 20.61
C SER A 214 7.03 4.12 19.86
N ALA A 215 7.21 2.88 19.39
CA ALA A 215 8.39 2.51 18.59
C ALA A 215 8.49 3.35 17.30
N LEU A 216 7.37 3.54 16.60
CA LEU A 216 7.29 4.35 15.39
C LEU A 216 7.52 5.84 15.69
N ALA A 217 6.91 6.38 16.74
CA ALA A 217 7.08 7.78 17.10
C ALA A 217 8.53 8.12 17.45
N LYS A 218 9.21 7.23 18.16
CA LYS A 218 10.64 7.33 18.45
C LYS A 218 11.48 7.27 17.18
N HIS A 219 11.22 6.32 16.29
CA HIS A 219 11.94 6.20 15.01
C HIS A 219 11.78 7.45 14.13
N PHE A 220 10.56 8.00 14.09
CA PHE A 220 10.22 9.20 13.33
C PHE A 220 10.65 10.52 14.01
N GLU A 221 11.27 10.47 15.19
CA GLU A 221 11.70 11.65 15.94
C GLU A 221 10.53 12.62 16.19
N LEU A 222 9.37 12.07 16.55
CA LEU A 222 8.17 12.85 16.87
C LEU A 222 8.06 13.19 18.36
N GLU A 223 8.78 12.46 19.20
CA GLU A 223 8.91 12.69 20.63
C GLU A 223 10.03 13.72 20.86
N ALA A 224 9.75 14.75 21.66
CA ALA A 224 10.69 15.84 21.99
C ALA A 224 11.62 15.47 23.15
#